data_AF-A0A561EQB3-F1
#
_entry.id   AF-A0A561EQB3-F1
#
_cell.length_a   1.000
_cell.length_b   1.000
_cell.length_c   1.000
_cell.angle_alpha   90.00
_cell.angle_beta   90.00
_cell.angle_gamma   90.00
#
_symmetry.space_group_name_H-M   'P 1'
#
loop_
_entity.id
_entity.type
_entity.pdbx_description
1 polymer ?
#
loop_
_entity_poly.entity_id
_entity_poly.type
_entity_poly.pdbx_seq_one_letter_code
_entity_poly.pdbx_strand_id
1 'polypeptide(L)'
;MSDGSAVTPESGEQQPQNPSAIPPQAAAPTPQFPTHTQPQQGFDPAAGFPPQAAAPNPSYGYPPAQGGYGYPAAQGGYGYPPLAAPAEEPDWYSLAEQNEASSRKRKRLLLIGGGVLAAAAVAGIVVTTLMVGGDKTPDAGPSASASASGKASPSASETGPAPTTPLEVISSTRTDTASVTLTALFPSPTLNLQGRLYTKIATDLDKDCKAAPVNGLEQTLHSLGCYNVYRATYSNGSGLEITVGVATFASDTRATKAKAGTKGNIAPLVKDTVTAFCQNGVKCATTQSSLGRYAYFTIAGPADGSAVSDKDKAALAAAKDISGSIYENLLERGRTGLAKVTG
;
A
#
# COMPACT_ATOMS: atom_id res chain seq x y z
N MET A 1 -61.45 1.04 60.90
CA MET A 1 -60.83 1.25 62.22
C MET A 1 -59.72 0.22 62.33
N SER A 2 -58.43 0.47 62.24
CA SER A 2 -57.60 1.65 62.02
C SER A 2 -56.18 1.12 61.75
N ASP A 3 -55.47 1.77 60.82
CA ASP A 3 -54.06 2.22 60.87
C ASP A 3 -52.97 1.29 61.45
N GLY A 4 -51.77 1.14 60.88
CA GLY A 4 -51.13 1.89 59.81
C GLY A 4 -49.78 1.27 59.43
N SER A 5 -49.32 1.59 58.22
CA SER A 5 -48.03 1.22 57.67
C SER A 5 -47.01 2.36 57.80
N ALA A 6 -45.74 1.96 57.80
CA ALA A 6 -44.57 2.66 57.27
C ALA A 6 -43.98 3.84 58.05
N VAL A 7 -42.73 3.63 58.48
CA VAL A 7 -41.71 4.67 58.60
C VAL A 7 -40.41 4.12 58.01
N THR A 8 -39.99 4.67 56.87
CA THR A 8 -38.61 4.61 56.36
C THR A 8 -38.22 6.03 55.99
N PRO A 9 -37.10 6.56 56.52
CA PRO A 9 -36.73 7.95 56.31
C PRO A 9 -36.07 8.21 54.95
N GLU A 10 -36.23 9.47 54.58
CA GLU A 10 -35.92 10.19 53.34
C GLU A 10 -34.47 10.72 53.32
N SER A 11 -33.89 10.68 52.12
CA SER A 11 -32.95 11.58 51.42
C SER A 11 -31.80 12.31 52.15
N GLY A 12 -30.62 12.24 51.51
CA GLY A 12 -29.54 13.21 51.64
C GLY A 12 -28.59 13.13 50.43
N GLU A 13 -28.64 14.14 49.56
CA GLU A 13 -27.86 14.32 48.34
C GLU A 13 -26.34 14.31 48.58
N GLN A 14 -25.59 13.64 47.69
CA GLN A 14 -24.13 13.82 47.56
C GLN A 14 -23.79 14.31 46.16
N GLN A 15 -23.43 15.60 46.09
CA GLN A 15 -22.80 16.25 44.96
C GLN A 15 -21.32 15.82 44.87
N PRO A 16 -20.78 15.44 43.70
CA PRO A 16 -19.35 15.11 43.57
C PRO A 16 -18.49 16.37 43.66
N GLN A 17 -17.55 16.37 44.60
CA GLN A 17 -16.51 17.40 44.69
C GLN A 17 -15.52 17.24 43.54
N ASN A 18 -15.25 18.37 42.87
CA ASN A 18 -14.30 18.57 41.80
C ASN A 18 -12.92 18.95 42.40
N PRO A 19 -11.89 18.09 42.35
CA PRO A 19 -10.54 18.48 42.69
C PRO A 19 -9.88 19.15 41.47
N SER A 20 -10.05 20.47 41.39
CA SER A 20 -9.27 21.31 40.49
C SER A 20 -7.83 21.51 40.97
N ALA A 21 -6.99 21.89 40.01
CA ALA A 21 -5.76 22.69 40.11
C ALA A 21 -4.42 21.94 40.20
N ILE A 22 -3.79 21.83 39.03
CA ILE A 22 -2.37 21.54 38.84
C ILE A 22 -1.58 22.84 39.10
N PRO A 23 -0.56 22.85 39.97
CA PRO A 23 0.29 24.03 40.18
C PRO A 23 1.24 24.30 38.99
N PRO A 24 1.64 25.56 38.74
CA PRO A 24 2.57 25.89 37.66
C PRO A 24 3.97 25.34 37.96
N GLN A 25 4.46 24.44 37.11
CA GLN A 25 5.85 23.96 37.17
C GLN A 25 6.81 25.05 36.68
N ALA A 26 7.84 25.29 37.48
CA ALA A 26 8.95 26.19 37.20
C ALA A 26 9.71 25.78 35.94
N ALA A 27 10.18 26.79 35.20
CA ALA A 27 10.97 26.64 33.99
C ALA A 27 12.25 25.84 34.24
N ALA A 28 12.50 24.83 33.39
CA ALA A 28 13.74 24.07 33.39
C ALA A 28 14.92 24.94 32.92
N PRO A 29 16.13 24.75 33.47
CA PRO A 29 17.32 25.47 33.03
C PRO A 29 17.72 25.05 31.61
N THR A 30 17.99 26.05 30.77
CA THR A 30 18.53 25.92 29.42
C THR A 30 19.85 25.13 29.40
N PRO A 31 20.00 24.10 28.55
CA PRO A 31 21.29 23.47 28.33
C PRO A 31 22.23 24.44 27.59
N GLN A 32 23.37 24.75 28.20
CA GLN A 32 24.43 25.52 27.55
C GLN A 32 25.19 24.63 26.57
N PHE A 33 25.14 24.97 25.29
CA PHE A 33 25.97 24.34 24.26
C PHE A 33 27.41 24.87 24.34
N PRO A 34 28.44 24.01 24.23
CA PRO A 34 29.81 24.48 24.10
C PRO A 34 30.00 25.21 22.77
N THR A 35 30.52 26.43 22.83
CA THR A 35 30.96 27.21 21.67
C THR A 35 32.18 26.55 21.04
N HIS A 36 32.02 25.94 19.87
CA HIS A 36 33.14 25.59 19.02
C HIS A 36 33.69 26.85 18.35
N THR A 37 34.83 27.32 18.83
CA THR A 37 35.68 28.30 18.15
C THR A 37 36.21 27.69 16.86
N GLN A 38 35.78 28.24 15.73
CA GLN A 38 36.27 27.91 14.40
C GLN A 38 37.57 28.70 14.15
N PRO A 39 38.72 28.06 13.90
CA PRO A 39 39.89 28.79 13.44
C PRO A 39 39.67 29.24 11.99
N GLN A 40 39.71 30.55 11.77
CA GLN A 40 39.86 31.13 10.43
C GLN A 40 41.21 30.68 9.85
N GLN A 41 41.18 30.03 8.70
CA GLN A 41 42.36 29.90 7.83
C GLN A 41 42.13 30.75 6.60
N GLY A 42 43.06 31.69 6.40
CA GLY A 42 43.06 32.68 5.34
C GLY A 42 43.22 32.05 3.96
N PHE A 43 42.62 32.73 2.99
CA PHE A 43 42.83 32.49 1.56
C PHE A 43 44.16 33.14 1.13
N ASP A 44 45.11 32.32 0.69
CA ASP A 44 46.19 32.75 -0.20
C ASP A 44 45.97 32.11 -1.59
N PRO A 45 46.05 32.87 -2.70
CA PRO A 45 45.97 32.32 -4.05
C PRO A 45 47.37 31.98 -4.60
N ALA A 46 47.38 30.99 -5.51
CA ALA A 46 48.44 30.63 -6.46
C ALA A 46 49.52 29.64 -5.99
N ALA A 47 49.44 28.41 -6.53
CA ALA A 47 50.56 27.74 -7.22
C ALA A 47 50.14 26.39 -7.83
N GLY A 48 50.29 26.26 -9.15
CA GLY A 48 50.83 25.08 -9.85
C GLY A 48 50.07 23.74 -9.82
N PHE A 49 49.45 23.40 -10.95
CA PHE A 49 49.08 22.02 -11.32
C PHE A 49 50.32 21.15 -11.60
N PRO A 50 50.39 19.90 -11.12
CA PRO A 50 51.18 18.86 -11.77
C PRO A 50 50.31 17.97 -12.71
N PRO A 51 50.90 17.42 -13.79
CA PRO A 51 50.16 16.75 -14.86
C PRO A 51 49.69 15.33 -14.51
N GLN A 52 48.58 14.94 -15.15
CA GLN A 52 47.94 13.63 -15.10
C GLN A 52 48.81 12.54 -15.73
N ALA A 53 49.05 11.46 -14.99
CA ALA A 53 49.57 10.21 -15.53
C ALA A 53 48.43 9.35 -16.07
N ALA A 54 48.52 8.95 -17.33
CA ALA A 54 47.57 8.11 -18.04
C ALA A 54 47.58 6.67 -17.50
N ALA A 55 46.40 6.12 -17.23
CA ALA A 55 46.19 4.72 -16.86
C ALA A 55 46.14 3.83 -18.13
N PRO A 56 46.85 2.68 -18.16
CA PRO A 56 46.72 1.71 -19.24
C PRO A 56 45.52 0.78 -19.05
N ASN A 57 44.89 0.47 -20.18
CA ASN A 57 43.67 -0.32 -20.36
C ASN A 57 43.99 -1.84 -20.33
N PRO A 58 43.33 -2.69 -19.53
CA PRO A 58 43.51 -4.14 -19.65
C PRO A 58 42.49 -4.76 -20.62
N SER A 59 43.03 -5.28 -21.72
CA SER A 59 42.38 -6.12 -22.73
C SER A 59 41.93 -7.47 -22.14
N TYR A 60 40.70 -7.88 -22.44
CA TYR A 60 40.20 -9.23 -22.18
C TYR A 60 40.87 -10.25 -23.12
N GLY A 61 41.44 -11.31 -22.55
CA GLY A 61 41.98 -12.46 -23.28
C GLY A 61 41.57 -13.77 -22.60
N TYR A 62 40.89 -14.63 -23.34
CA TYR A 62 40.57 -16.02 -22.97
C TYR A 62 41.83 -16.89 -23.02
N PRO A 63 42.04 -17.81 -22.05
CA PRO A 63 42.87 -18.99 -22.28
C PRO A 63 42.05 -20.30 -22.46
N PRO A 64 42.57 -21.27 -23.23
CA PRO A 64 41.87 -22.51 -23.59
C PRO A 64 42.01 -23.62 -22.52
N ALA A 65 41.13 -24.62 -22.62
CA ALA A 65 41.07 -25.81 -21.78
C ALA A 65 42.13 -26.86 -22.15
N GLN A 66 42.79 -27.48 -21.15
CA GLN A 66 43.32 -28.85 -21.18
C GLN A 66 43.41 -29.42 -19.74
N GLY A 67 43.17 -30.73 -19.60
CA GLY A 67 42.89 -31.43 -18.32
C GLY A 67 44.10 -32.07 -17.61
N GLY A 68 43.80 -33.05 -16.74
CA GLY A 68 44.78 -34.02 -16.22
C GLY A 68 44.90 -34.08 -14.69
N TYR A 69 44.73 -35.29 -14.15
CA TYR A 69 44.64 -35.70 -12.75
C TYR A 69 45.93 -35.57 -11.92
N GLY A 70 45.80 -35.51 -10.58
CA GLY A 70 46.88 -35.83 -9.64
C GLY A 70 46.56 -35.48 -8.19
N TYR A 71 46.22 -36.49 -7.37
CA TYR A 71 46.26 -36.41 -5.91
C TYR A 71 47.70 -36.53 -5.40
N PRO A 72 48.01 -35.92 -4.26
CA PRO A 72 48.77 -36.66 -3.25
C PRO A 72 48.10 -36.64 -1.87
N ALA A 73 48.30 -37.75 -1.17
CA ALA A 73 47.81 -38.04 0.16
C ALA A 73 48.54 -37.23 1.25
N ALA A 74 47.83 -36.92 2.34
CA ALA A 74 48.44 -36.63 3.63
C ALA A 74 47.63 -37.30 4.75
N GLN A 75 48.36 -38.07 5.54
CA GLN A 75 47.94 -38.84 6.71
C GLN A 75 47.79 -37.93 7.93
N GLY A 76 46.83 -38.21 8.81
CA GLY A 76 46.93 -37.87 10.24
C GLY A 76 45.64 -37.41 10.93
N GLY A 77 45.28 -38.10 12.02
CA GLY A 77 44.63 -37.49 13.19
C GLY A 77 43.12 -37.67 13.35
N TYR A 78 42.71 -38.72 14.07
CA TYR A 78 41.32 -39.00 14.47
C TYR A 78 40.93 -38.24 15.75
N GLY A 79 39.68 -37.73 15.79
CA GLY A 79 39.02 -37.33 17.04
C GLY A 79 37.92 -36.27 16.90
N TYR A 80 36.76 -36.60 16.29
CA TYR A 80 35.52 -35.82 16.41
C TYR A 80 34.42 -36.67 17.07
N PRO A 81 33.62 -36.13 18.01
CA PRO A 81 32.47 -36.83 18.57
C PRO A 81 31.32 -36.93 17.53
N PRO A 82 30.42 -37.94 17.64
CA PRO A 82 29.49 -38.28 16.57
C PRO A 82 28.42 -37.21 16.34
N LEU A 83 28.19 -36.91 15.06
CA LEU A 83 27.07 -36.12 14.55
C LEU A 83 25.74 -36.85 14.79
N ALA A 84 24.80 -36.14 15.40
CA ALA A 84 23.40 -36.52 15.45
C ALA A 84 22.83 -36.66 14.02
N ALA A 85 21.92 -37.62 13.84
CA ALA A 85 21.28 -37.94 12.57
C ALA A 85 20.64 -36.71 11.88
N PRO A 86 20.62 -36.66 10.54
CA PRO A 86 19.93 -35.59 9.83
C PRO A 86 18.42 -35.69 10.10
N ALA A 87 17.85 -34.57 10.55
CA ALA A 87 16.41 -34.37 10.59
C ALA A 87 15.85 -34.49 9.16
N GLU A 88 14.71 -35.17 9.03
CA GLU A 88 13.91 -35.19 7.81
C GLU A 88 13.68 -33.76 7.32
N GLU A 89 14.35 -33.42 6.21
CA GLU A 89 14.08 -32.18 5.49
C GLU A 89 12.67 -32.28 4.88
N PRO A 90 11.84 -31.23 5.01
CA PRO A 90 10.53 -31.20 4.38
C PRO A 90 10.69 -31.37 2.86
N ASP A 91 9.87 -32.23 2.25
CA ASP A 91 9.89 -32.52 0.82
C ASP A 91 9.36 -31.32 -0.01
N TRP A 92 10.23 -30.32 -0.18
CA TRP A 92 10.00 -29.15 -1.04
C TRP A 92 9.95 -29.51 -2.52
N TYR A 93 10.50 -30.67 -2.88
CA TYR A 93 10.58 -31.15 -4.25
C TYR A 93 9.20 -31.57 -4.77
N SER A 94 8.41 -32.27 -3.95
CA SER A 94 7.04 -32.64 -4.32
C SER A 94 6.07 -31.45 -4.42
N LEU A 95 6.34 -30.34 -3.75
CA LEU A 95 5.55 -29.10 -3.89
C LEU A 95 5.93 -28.30 -5.15
N ALA A 96 7.20 -28.31 -5.55
CA ALA A 96 7.63 -27.70 -6.81
C ALA A 96 7.03 -28.42 -8.02
N GLU A 97 7.08 -29.75 -8.03
CA GLU A 97 6.54 -30.61 -9.10
C GLU A 97 5.01 -30.42 -9.27
N GLN A 98 4.27 -30.32 -8.16
CA GLN A 98 2.82 -30.08 -8.17
C GLN A 98 2.46 -28.69 -8.74
N ASN A 99 3.26 -27.66 -8.45
CA ASN A 99 3.03 -26.32 -8.97
C ASN A 99 3.29 -26.25 -10.49
N GLU A 100 4.35 -26.90 -10.95
CA GLU A 100 4.68 -27.02 -12.37
C GLU A 100 3.62 -27.80 -13.16
N ALA A 101 3.11 -28.91 -12.62
CA ALA A 101 2.03 -29.68 -13.24
C ALA A 101 0.72 -28.87 -13.35
N SER A 102 0.38 -28.08 -12.32
CA SER A 102 -0.84 -27.25 -12.32
C SER A 102 -0.74 -26.06 -13.30
N SER A 103 0.45 -25.48 -13.45
CA SER A 103 0.69 -24.35 -14.34
C SER A 103 0.56 -24.74 -15.82
N ARG A 104 1.04 -25.94 -16.19
CA ARG A 104 0.93 -26.50 -17.55
C ARG A 104 -0.52 -26.78 -17.93
N LYS A 105 -1.32 -27.30 -17.00
CA LYS A 105 -2.77 -27.53 -17.21
C LYS A 105 -3.53 -26.21 -17.43
N ARG A 106 -3.26 -25.18 -16.62
CA ARG A 106 -3.89 -23.84 -16.76
C ARG A 106 -3.54 -23.17 -18.09
N LYS A 107 -2.28 -23.25 -18.53
CA LYS A 107 -1.85 -22.71 -19.84
C LYS A 107 -2.55 -23.41 -21.00
N ARG A 108 -2.72 -24.74 -20.95
CA ARG A 108 -3.47 -25.49 -21.98
C ARG A 108 -4.95 -25.14 -21.99
N LEU A 109 -5.59 -24.98 -20.82
CA LEU A 109 -7.00 -24.60 -20.74
C LEU A 109 -7.27 -23.21 -21.34
N LEU A 110 -6.38 -22.25 -21.08
CA LEU A 110 -6.50 -20.88 -21.62
C LEU A 110 -6.27 -20.82 -23.14
N LEU A 111 -5.38 -21.67 -23.68
CA LEU A 111 -5.14 -21.75 -25.13
C LEU A 111 -6.29 -22.45 -25.88
N ILE A 112 -6.98 -23.39 -25.24
CA ILE A 112 -8.12 -24.10 -25.85
C ILE A 112 -9.44 -23.30 -25.69
N GLY A 113 -9.56 -22.48 -24.62
CA GLY A 113 -10.76 -21.67 -24.36
C GLY A 113 -10.78 -20.27 -24.99
N GLY A 114 -9.67 -19.76 -25.52
CA GLY A 114 -9.57 -18.37 -26.01
C GLY A 114 -9.97 -18.13 -27.48
N GLY A 115 -10.46 -19.16 -28.19
CA GLY A 115 -10.64 -19.11 -29.65
C GLY A 115 -12.02 -18.68 -30.17
N VAL A 116 -13.01 -18.45 -29.30
CA VAL A 116 -14.38 -18.11 -29.74
C VAL A 116 -14.93 -16.99 -28.87
N LEU A 117 -14.67 -15.73 -29.27
CA LEU A 117 -15.53 -14.54 -29.09
C LEU A 117 -14.69 -13.27 -29.24
N ALA A 118 -14.68 -12.68 -30.44
CA ALA A 118 -14.81 -11.23 -30.66
C ALA A 118 -14.54 -10.90 -32.14
N ALA A 119 -15.44 -11.34 -33.01
CA ALA A 119 -15.67 -10.70 -34.30
C ALA A 119 -17.09 -10.11 -34.26
N ALA A 120 -17.20 -8.82 -33.94
CA ALA A 120 -18.34 -7.97 -34.31
C ALA A 120 -17.98 -6.51 -34.02
N ALA A 121 -17.76 -5.76 -35.09
CA ALA A 121 -17.74 -4.31 -35.13
C ALA A 121 -19.17 -3.75 -35.12
N VAL A 122 -19.36 -2.50 -34.68
CA VAL A 122 -19.90 -1.37 -35.46
C VAL A 122 -20.35 -0.22 -34.53
N ALA A 123 -20.19 0.97 -35.09
CA ALA A 123 -20.36 2.34 -34.61
C ALA A 123 -21.80 2.84 -34.35
N GLY A 124 -21.87 4.06 -33.79
CA GLY A 124 -22.99 5.02 -33.87
C GLY A 124 -24.02 4.89 -32.73
N ILE A 125 -24.62 5.94 -32.14
CA ILE A 125 -24.97 7.29 -32.58
C ILE A 125 -25.14 8.18 -31.32
N VAL A 126 -24.75 9.46 -31.39
CA VAL A 126 -25.17 10.52 -30.45
C VAL A 126 -26.17 11.42 -31.18
N VAL A 127 -27.43 11.44 -30.74
CA VAL A 127 -28.36 12.58 -30.90
C VAL A 127 -29.38 12.54 -29.77
N THR A 128 -29.48 13.61 -28.99
CA THR A 128 -30.74 14.00 -28.33
C THR A 128 -30.77 15.51 -28.15
N THR A 129 -31.43 16.17 -29.09
CA THR A 129 -31.92 17.55 -28.96
C THR A 129 -33.32 17.51 -28.36
N LEU A 130 -33.52 18.15 -27.21
CA LEU A 130 -34.84 18.60 -26.78
C LEU A 130 -34.75 20.09 -26.42
N MET A 131 -35.20 20.91 -27.37
CA MET A 131 -35.73 22.24 -27.15
C MET A 131 -37.23 22.08 -26.90
N VAL A 132 -37.74 22.46 -25.73
CA VAL A 132 -39.13 22.90 -25.57
C VAL A 132 -39.15 24.04 -24.55
N GLY A 133 -39.46 25.24 -25.03
CA GLY A 133 -39.80 26.41 -24.22
C GLY A 133 -41.00 27.13 -24.83
N GLY A 134 -42.05 27.34 -24.01
CA GLY A 134 -43.16 28.31 -24.12
C GLY A 134 -44.10 28.19 -25.34
N ASP A 135 -45.39 28.54 -25.32
CA ASP A 135 -46.27 29.14 -24.31
C ASP A 135 -47.70 29.28 -24.94
N LYS A 136 -48.78 29.21 -24.10
CA LYS A 136 -50.13 29.84 -24.23
C LYS A 136 -51.31 29.23 -25.06
N THR A 137 -52.22 28.51 -24.34
CA THR A 137 -53.71 28.70 -24.10
C THR A 137 -54.76 28.65 -25.27
N PRO A 138 -56.11 28.54 -25.02
CA PRO A 138 -56.89 27.29 -24.83
C PRO A 138 -58.24 27.22 -25.63
N ASP A 139 -58.88 26.05 -25.83
CA ASP A 139 -60.38 25.93 -25.83
C ASP A 139 -60.96 24.49 -25.99
N ALA A 140 -62.04 24.26 -25.21
CA ALA A 140 -63.21 23.36 -25.31
C ALA A 140 -63.16 21.83 -25.63
N GLY A 141 -63.64 21.02 -24.67
CA GLY A 141 -64.71 20.00 -24.89
C GLY A 141 -64.35 18.49 -24.81
N PRO A 142 -65.23 17.61 -24.26
CA PRO A 142 -64.80 16.48 -23.43
C PRO A 142 -64.93 15.09 -24.08
N SER A 143 -64.10 14.13 -23.65
CA SER A 143 -64.49 12.72 -23.61
C SER A 143 -63.73 11.99 -22.51
N ALA A 144 -64.49 11.37 -21.61
CA ALA A 144 -63.98 10.50 -20.58
C ALA A 144 -63.29 9.28 -21.20
N SER A 145 -62.11 8.94 -20.69
CA SER A 145 -61.72 7.55 -20.54
C SER A 145 -60.81 7.44 -19.31
N ALA A 146 -61.36 6.85 -18.26
CA ALA A 146 -60.60 6.44 -17.10
C ALA A 146 -59.60 5.37 -17.56
N SER A 147 -58.31 5.64 -17.42
CA SER A 147 -57.28 4.62 -17.39
C SER A 147 -56.31 4.98 -16.29
N ALA A 148 -56.47 4.28 -15.18
CA ALA A 148 -55.47 4.19 -14.14
C ALA A 148 -54.13 3.82 -14.78
N SER A 149 -53.16 4.73 -14.74
CA SER A 149 -51.78 4.37 -14.97
C SER A 149 -51.00 4.77 -13.73
N GLY A 150 -50.40 3.73 -13.15
CA GLY A 150 -49.82 3.71 -11.83
C GLY A 150 -48.81 4.82 -11.63
N LYS A 151 -48.83 5.33 -10.39
CA LYS A 151 -47.71 5.92 -9.69
C LYS A 151 -46.41 5.26 -10.19
N ALA A 152 -45.63 6.01 -10.95
CA ALA A 152 -44.31 5.59 -11.40
C ALA A 152 -43.52 5.18 -10.15
N SER A 153 -43.38 3.87 -9.97
CA SER A 153 -42.46 3.30 -9.01
C SER A 153 -41.07 3.83 -9.39
N PRO A 154 -40.27 4.34 -8.43
CA PRO A 154 -38.93 4.76 -8.76
C PRO A 154 -38.21 3.58 -9.40
N SER A 155 -37.62 3.86 -10.56
CA SER A 155 -36.84 2.92 -11.36
C SER A 155 -35.95 2.10 -10.44
N ALA A 156 -36.12 0.77 -10.46
CA ALA A 156 -35.28 -0.15 -9.72
C ALA A 156 -33.83 0.17 -10.11
N SER A 157 -33.11 0.79 -9.17
CA SER A 157 -31.72 1.12 -9.38
C SER A 157 -30.99 -0.19 -9.65
N GLU A 158 -30.22 -0.17 -10.73
CA GLU A 158 -29.35 -1.20 -11.29
C GLU A 158 -28.32 -1.68 -10.25
N THR A 159 -28.80 -2.36 -9.22
CA THR A 159 -28.01 -2.82 -8.10
C THR A 159 -27.84 -4.31 -8.34
N GLY A 160 -26.63 -4.68 -8.77
CA GLY A 160 -26.24 -6.08 -8.84
C GLY A 160 -26.41 -6.79 -7.49
N PRO A 161 -26.22 -8.12 -7.44
CA PRO A 161 -26.39 -8.88 -6.22
C PRO A 161 -25.58 -8.26 -5.07
N ALA A 162 -26.17 -8.28 -3.87
CA ALA A 162 -25.51 -7.80 -2.66
C ALA A 162 -24.22 -8.61 -2.41
N PRO A 163 -23.13 -7.96 -1.95
CA PRO A 163 -21.89 -8.65 -1.66
C PRO A 163 -22.08 -9.65 -0.51
N THR A 164 -21.53 -10.84 -0.66
CA THR A 164 -21.61 -11.95 0.29
C THR A 164 -20.27 -12.24 0.97
N THR A 165 -19.17 -11.67 0.45
CA THR A 165 -17.84 -11.83 1.02
C THR A 165 -17.16 -10.48 1.29
N PRO A 166 -16.19 -10.42 2.23
CA PRO A 166 -15.42 -9.20 2.47
C PRO A 166 -14.73 -8.65 1.22
N LEU A 167 -14.27 -9.53 0.32
CA LEU A 167 -13.59 -9.13 -0.91
C LEU A 167 -14.56 -8.51 -1.92
N GLU A 168 -15.77 -9.06 -2.04
CA GLU A 168 -16.81 -8.49 -2.90
C GLU A 168 -17.20 -7.08 -2.44
N VAL A 169 -17.25 -6.85 -1.12
CA VAL A 169 -17.50 -5.52 -0.55
C VAL A 169 -16.45 -4.51 -1.03
N ILE A 170 -15.16 -4.83 -1.01
CA ILE A 170 -14.11 -3.89 -1.42
C ILE A 170 -13.76 -3.94 -2.92
N SER A 171 -14.49 -4.72 -3.72
CA SER A 171 -14.11 -4.99 -5.12
C SER A 171 -14.37 -3.82 -6.07
N SER A 172 -15.30 -2.92 -5.76
CA SER A 172 -15.70 -1.82 -6.66
C SER A 172 -16.20 -0.61 -5.90
N THR A 173 -16.26 0.55 -6.55
CA THR A 173 -16.89 1.74 -5.95
C THR A 173 -18.38 1.58 -5.69
N ARG A 174 -19.04 0.60 -6.34
CA ARG A 174 -20.47 0.30 -6.13
C ARG A 174 -20.70 -0.45 -4.82
N THR A 175 -19.78 -1.34 -4.45
CA THR A 175 -19.89 -2.18 -3.26
C THR A 175 -19.13 -1.58 -2.06
N ASP A 176 -18.06 -0.83 -2.32
CA ASP A 176 -17.22 -0.22 -1.30
C ASP A 176 -17.59 1.25 -1.07
N THR A 177 -18.76 1.44 -0.45
CA THR A 177 -19.41 2.76 -0.30
C THR A 177 -18.92 3.56 0.89
N ALA A 178 -18.19 2.94 1.83
CA ALA A 178 -17.61 3.67 2.95
C ALA A 178 -16.59 4.70 2.46
N SER A 179 -16.43 5.81 3.19
CA SER A 179 -15.37 6.78 2.85
C SER A 179 -13.98 6.15 3.00
N VAL A 180 -13.06 6.46 2.07
CA VAL A 180 -11.66 6.05 2.15
C VAL A 180 -10.85 7.21 2.73
N THR A 181 -10.23 6.99 3.88
CA THR A 181 -9.48 8.01 4.63
C THR A 181 -8.08 7.50 4.99
N LEU A 182 -7.16 8.41 5.31
CA LEU A 182 -5.83 8.05 5.81
C LEU A 182 -5.91 7.21 7.09
N THR A 183 -6.84 7.52 7.98
CA THR A 183 -7.05 6.76 9.22
C THR A 183 -7.65 5.37 8.97
N ALA A 184 -8.45 5.20 7.92
CA ALA A 184 -8.96 3.88 7.56
C ALA A 184 -7.88 2.97 6.96
N LEU A 185 -6.94 3.53 6.19
CA LEU A 185 -5.86 2.77 5.54
C LEU A 185 -4.63 2.60 6.44
N PHE A 186 -4.37 3.57 7.32
CA PHE A 186 -3.22 3.64 8.21
C PHE A 186 -3.66 3.96 9.65
N PRO A 187 -4.42 3.07 10.32
CA PRO A 187 -5.08 3.38 11.59
C PRO A 187 -4.10 3.61 12.74
N SER A 188 -3.09 2.77 12.87
CA SER A 188 -2.19 2.80 14.03
C SER A 188 -1.03 3.79 13.84
N PRO A 189 -0.63 4.56 14.87
CA PRO A 189 0.58 5.37 14.84
C PRO A 189 1.85 4.50 14.95
N THR A 190 1.72 3.30 15.52
CA THR A 190 2.81 2.34 15.67
C THR A 190 2.33 0.97 15.25
N LEU A 191 3.17 0.21 14.55
CA LEU A 191 2.91 -1.17 14.14
C LEU A 191 3.99 -2.07 14.74
N ASN A 192 3.59 -3.19 15.33
CA ASN A 192 4.50 -4.27 15.71
C ASN A 192 4.21 -5.48 14.81
N LEU A 193 5.06 -5.69 13.81
CA LEU A 193 4.86 -6.70 12.77
C LEU A 193 6.01 -7.68 12.85
N GLN A 194 5.70 -8.95 13.14
CA GLN A 194 6.71 -10.01 13.25
C GLN A 194 7.89 -9.66 14.19
N GLY A 195 7.58 -8.99 15.31
CA GLY A 195 8.56 -8.55 16.30
C GLY A 195 9.35 -7.28 15.91
N ARG A 196 9.00 -6.62 14.81
CA ARG A 196 9.62 -5.36 14.36
C ARG A 196 8.69 -4.19 14.58
N LEU A 197 9.22 -3.15 15.20
CA LEU A 197 8.49 -1.91 15.49
C LEU A 197 8.62 -0.93 14.32
N TYR A 198 7.50 -0.34 13.94
CA TYR A 198 7.43 0.71 12.93
C TYR A 198 6.60 1.87 13.45
N THR A 199 7.15 3.07 13.46
CA THR A 199 6.44 4.29 13.85
C THR A 199 6.05 5.06 12.60
N LYS A 200 4.76 5.37 12.44
CA LYS A 200 4.24 6.21 11.37
C LYS A 200 4.67 7.64 11.63
N ILE A 201 5.41 8.23 10.70
CA ILE A 201 5.98 9.57 10.83
C ILE A 201 5.42 10.58 9.83
N ALA A 202 4.76 10.12 8.76
CA ALA A 202 4.06 10.99 7.83
C ALA A 202 2.86 10.30 7.18
N THR A 203 1.84 11.06 6.81
CA THR A 203 0.74 10.63 5.95
C THR A 203 0.36 11.75 4.97
N ASP A 204 -0.16 11.37 3.80
CA ASP A 204 -0.66 12.35 2.84
C ASP A 204 -1.68 11.75 1.86
N LEU A 205 -2.51 12.61 1.29
CA LEU A 205 -3.45 12.26 0.22
C LEU A 205 -3.09 13.04 -1.04
N ASP A 206 -2.58 12.31 -2.04
CA ASP A 206 -2.34 12.82 -3.37
C ASP A 206 -3.59 12.59 -4.23
N LYS A 207 -4.36 13.66 -4.45
CA LYS A 207 -5.52 13.65 -5.36
C LYS A 207 -5.07 13.50 -6.81
N ASP A 208 -5.92 12.89 -7.62
CA ASP A 208 -5.72 12.64 -9.05
C ASP A 208 -4.47 11.80 -9.39
N CYS A 209 -3.87 11.16 -8.38
CA CYS A 209 -2.67 10.32 -8.51
C CYS A 209 -1.46 11.00 -9.18
N LYS A 210 -1.39 12.34 -9.18
CA LYS A 210 -0.39 13.09 -9.96
C LYS A 210 1.02 13.11 -9.35
N ALA A 211 1.13 13.25 -8.04
CA ALA A 211 2.42 13.51 -7.39
C ALA A 211 3.05 12.27 -6.71
N ALA A 212 2.21 11.30 -6.34
CA ALA A 212 2.66 10.12 -5.61
C ALA A 212 3.43 9.09 -6.44
N PRO A 213 3.10 8.79 -7.70
CA PRO A 213 3.79 7.75 -8.46
C PRO A 213 4.89 8.35 -9.34
N VAL A 214 6.01 7.63 -9.50
CA VAL A 214 7.19 8.10 -10.26
C VAL A 214 7.72 7.03 -11.19
N ASN A 215 8.66 7.41 -12.06
CA ASN A 215 9.41 6.49 -12.93
C ASN A 215 8.51 5.63 -13.84
N GLY A 216 7.40 6.20 -14.33
CA GLY A 216 6.45 5.55 -15.23
C GLY A 216 5.25 4.88 -14.56
N LEU A 217 5.21 4.80 -13.22
CA LEU A 217 4.02 4.33 -12.52
C LEU A 217 2.85 5.31 -12.71
N GLU A 218 3.10 6.61 -12.77
CA GLU A 218 2.07 7.65 -12.90
C GLU A 218 1.23 7.47 -14.17
N GLN A 219 1.88 7.33 -15.33
CA GLN A 219 1.19 6.99 -16.58
C GLN A 219 0.38 5.69 -16.49
N THR A 220 0.92 4.66 -15.82
CA THR A 220 0.22 3.38 -15.63
C THR A 220 -1.05 3.58 -14.81
N LEU A 221 -0.96 4.23 -13.65
CA LEU A 221 -2.10 4.48 -12.77
C LEU A 221 -3.13 5.41 -13.43
N HIS A 222 -2.68 6.45 -14.13
CA HIS A 222 -3.56 7.39 -14.83
C HIS A 222 -4.34 6.71 -15.97
N SER A 223 -3.68 5.90 -16.81
CA SER A 223 -4.36 5.13 -17.86
C SER A 223 -5.40 4.14 -17.31
N LEU A 224 -5.16 3.66 -16.09
CA LEU A 224 -6.06 2.79 -15.34
C LEU A 224 -7.05 3.56 -14.47
N GLY A 225 -7.15 4.89 -14.61
CA GLY A 225 -8.15 5.71 -13.94
C GLY A 225 -8.07 5.70 -12.42
N CYS A 226 -6.84 5.74 -11.91
CA CYS A 226 -6.56 6.07 -10.52
C CYS A 226 -7.09 7.48 -10.21
N TYR A 227 -7.74 7.66 -9.06
CA TYR A 227 -8.24 8.97 -8.62
C TYR A 227 -7.62 9.48 -7.32
N ASN A 228 -7.10 8.62 -6.45
CA ASN A 228 -6.36 9.03 -5.26
C ASN A 228 -5.21 8.07 -5.01
N VAL A 229 -4.11 8.60 -4.43
CA VAL A 229 -3.08 7.81 -3.76
C VAL A 229 -2.96 8.28 -2.33
N TYR A 230 -3.21 7.37 -1.39
CA TYR A 230 -3.01 7.61 0.04
C TYR A 230 -1.63 7.11 0.42
N ARG A 231 -0.78 7.95 1.01
CA ARG A 231 0.58 7.57 1.42
C ARG A 231 0.78 7.64 2.91
N ALA A 232 1.66 6.78 3.40
CA ALA A 232 2.22 6.83 4.74
C ALA A 232 3.70 6.49 4.71
N THR A 233 4.50 7.17 5.55
CA THR A 233 5.90 6.82 5.81
C THR A 233 6.04 6.33 7.24
N TYR A 234 6.79 5.23 7.39
CA TYR A 234 7.13 4.61 8.66
C TYR A 234 8.64 4.53 8.84
N SER A 235 9.11 4.79 10.06
CA SER A 235 10.49 4.56 10.47
C SER A 235 10.58 3.32 11.35
N ASN A 236 11.65 2.54 11.21
CA ASN A 236 11.94 1.44 12.13
C ASN A 236 12.81 1.85 13.33
N GLY A 237 13.20 3.12 13.44
CA GLY A 237 14.07 3.65 14.49
C GLY A 237 15.55 3.26 14.38
N SER A 238 15.91 2.38 13.44
CA SER A 238 17.27 1.88 13.20
C SER A 238 17.83 2.40 11.86
N GLY A 239 17.33 3.53 11.36
CA GLY A 239 17.80 4.17 10.14
C GLY A 239 17.20 3.61 8.84
N LEU A 240 16.06 2.92 8.88
CA LEU A 240 15.30 2.52 7.69
C LEU A 240 13.95 3.24 7.64
N GLU A 241 13.64 3.82 6.49
CA GLU A 241 12.37 4.48 6.21
C GLU A 241 11.59 3.69 5.14
N ILE A 242 10.27 3.64 5.30
CA ILE A 242 9.37 2.86 4.45
C ILE A 242 8.17 3.70 4.08
N THR A 243 8.00 4.00 2.79
CA THR A 243 6.75 4.60 2.28
C THR A 243 5.88 3.51 1.66
N VAL A 244 4.59 3.54 1.99
CA VAL A 244 3.55 2.81 1.30
C VAL A 244 2.58 3.78 0.66
N GLY A 245 2.18 3.52 -0.58
CA GLY A 245 1.13 4.24 -1.29
C GLY A 245 0.01 3.30 -1.72
N VAL A 246 -1.23 3.67 -1.43
CA VAL A 246 -2.44 2.93 -1.79
C VAL A 246 -3.19 3.72 -2.86
N ALA A 247 -3.13 3.24 -4.10
CA ALA A 247 -3.84 3.76 -5.25
C ALA A 247 -5.26 3.18 -5.31
N THR A 248 -6.25 4.04 -5.52
CA THR A 248 -7.67 3.65 -5.53
C THR A 248 -8.25 3.69 -6.94
N PHE A 249 -9.02 2.65 -7.28
CA PHE A 249 -9.62 2.46 -8.59
C PHE A 249 -11.14 2.25 -8.52
N ALA A 250 -11.79 2.27 -9.67
CA ALA A 250 -13.22 1.98 -9.79
C ALA A 250 -13.53 0.49 -9.54
N SER A 251 -12.58 -0.41 -9.86
CA SER A 251 -12.74 -1.85 -9.73
C SER A 251 -11.42 -2.58 -9.45
N ASP A 252 -11.55 -3.79 -8.93
CA ASP A 252 -10.48 -4.76 -8.68
C ASP A 252 -9.66 -5.12 -9.91
N THR A 253 -10.30 -5.18 -11.07
CA THR A 253 -9.66 -5.49 -12.34
C THR A 253 -8.66 -4.41 -12.71
N ARG A 254 -9.00 -3.13 -12.47
CA ARG A 254 -8.09 -2.00 -12.72
C ARG A 254 -6.94 -1.99 -11.72
N ALA A 255 -7.22 -2.25 -10.45
CA ALA A 255 -6.19 -2.38 -9.42
C ALA A 255 -5.21 -3.54 -9.69
N THR A 256 -5.72 -4.69 -10.11
CA THR A 256 -4.89 -5.86 -10.47
C THR A 256 -4.02 -5.58 -11.69
N LYS A 257 -4.56 -4.88 -12.70
CA LYS A 257 -3.77 -4.41 -13.84
C LYS A 257 -2.68 -3.41 -13.41
N ALA A 258 -2.99 -2.52 -12.46
CA ALA A 258 -2.02 -1.55 -11.95
C ALA A 258 -0.86 -2.23 -11.23
N LYS A 259 -1.15 -3.22 -10.38
CA LYS A 259 -0.14 -4.07 -9.73
C LYS A 259 0.78 -4.77 -10.76
N ALA A 260 0.23 -5.26 -11.86
CA ALA A 260 0.99 -5.97 -12.89
C ALA A 260 1.88 -5.03 -13.74
N GLY A 261 1.71 -3.72 -13.63
CA GLY A 261 2.57 -2.74 -14.28
C GLY A 261 4.00 -2.81 -13.74
N THR A 262 4.96 -3.11 -14.61
CA THR A 262 6.36 -3.34 -14.22
C THR A 262 7.21 -2.08 -14.14
N LYS A 263 6.63 -0.91 -14.38
CA LYS A 263 7.35 0.37 -14.44
C LYS A 263 7.07 1.21 -13.21
N GLY A 264 8.16 1.67 -12.59
CA GLY A 264 8.13 2.67 -11.54
C GLY A 264 7.61 2.16 -10.19
N ASN A 265 7.50 3.10 -9.26
CA ASN A 265 6.99 2.87 -7.92
C ASN A 265 6.40 4.17 -7.36
N ILE A 266 5.87 4.16 -6.14
CA ILE A 266 5.53 5.37 -5.41
C ILE A 266 6.79 6.15 -5.04
N ALA A 267 6.65 7.47 -4.95
CA ALA A 267 7.64 8.39 -4.44
C ALA A 267 7.64 8.32 -2.91
N PRO A 268 8.82 8.44 -2.28
CA PRO A 268 8.91 8.61 -0.84
C PRO A 268 8.06 9.80 -0.41
N LEU A 269 7.28 9.62 0.65
CA LEU A 269 6.57 10.72 1.28
C LEU A 269 7.53 11.38 2.27
N VAL A 270 8.30 12.34 1.76
CA VAL A 270 9.28 13.13 2.52
C VAL A 270 8.59 14.40 3.01
N LYS A 271 8.22 14.41 4.29
CA LYS A 271 7.65 15.56 5.00
C LYS A 271 8.25 15.62 6.41
N ASP A 272 8.36 16.83 6.93
CA ASP A 272 8.77 17.09 8.32
C ASP A 272 10.10 16.39 8.69
N THR A 273 10.03 15.34 9.53
CA THR A 273 11.18 14.59 10.03
C THR A 273 11.64 13.45 9.12
N VAL A 274 10.95 13.21 8.00
CA VAL A 274 11.33 12.15 7.05
C VAL A 274 12.56 12.60 6.26
N THR A 275 13.64 11.82 6.32
CA THR A 275 14.84 12.07 5.52
C THR A 275 14.62 11.71 4.05
N ALA A 276 15.39 12.31 3.14
CA ALA A 276 15.32 12.03 1.71
C ALA A 276 15.86 10.62 1.37
N PHE A 277 15.00 9.60 1.46
CA PHE A 277 15.31 8.21 1.09
C PHE A 277 14.66 7.84 -0.25
N CYS A 278 15.22 6.86 -0.99
CA CYS A 278 14.65 6.36 -2.24
C CYS A 278 14.35 7.43 -3.33
N GLN A 279 15.11 8.52 -3.33
CA GLN A 279 14.99 9.58 -4.33
C GLN A 279 16.01 9.40 -5.46
N ASN A 280 15.86 10.17 -6.54
CA ASN A 280 16.89 10.34 -7.58
C ASN A 280 17.36 9.02 -8.25
N GLY A 281 16.48 8.03 -8.36
CA GLY A 281 16.80 6.74 -8.99
C GLY A 281 17.62 5.79 -8.11
N VAL A 282 17.79 6.10 -6.82
CA VAL A 282 18.42 5.20 -5.86
C VAL A 282 17.61 3.90 -5.77
N LYS A 283 18.33 2.77 -5.76
CA LYS A 283 17.73 1.44 -5.63
C LYS A 283 17.15 1.25 -4.23
N CYS A 284 15.91 0.78 -4.18
CA CYS A 284 15.20 0.50 -2.94
C CYS A 284 14.59 -0.89 -2.93
N ALA A 285 14.29 -1.40 -1.73
CA ALA A 285 13.46 -2.59 -1.59
C ALA A 285 12.01 -2.21 -1.92
N THR A 286 11.36 -2.98 -2.79
CA THR A 286 10.02 -2.64 -3.28
C THR A 286 9.06 -3.81 -3.20
N THR A 287 7.78 -3.52 -2.96
CA THR A 287 6.69 -4.48 -3.19
C THR A 287 5.58 -3.85 -4.00
N GLN A 288 4.78 -4.70 -4.66
CA GLN A 288 3.62 -4.30 -5.45
C GLN A 288 2.53 -5.35 -5.24
N SER A 289 1.35 -4.93 -4.82
CA SER A 289 0.23 -5.83 -4.57
C SER A 289 -1.12 -5.14 -4.80
N SER A 290 -2.20 -5.89 -4.70
CA SER A 290 -3.57 -5.40 -4.86
C SER A 290 -4.54 -6.24 -4.05
N LEU A 291 -5.62 -5.62 -3.58
CA LEU A 291 -6.74 -6.28 -2.92
C LEU A 291 -8.02 -5.48 -3.18
N GLY A 292 -9.06 -6.11 -3.72
CA GLY A 292 -10.24 -5.39 -4.20
C GLY A 292 -9.85 -4.27 -5.17
N ARG A 293 -10.54 -3.13 -5.10
CA ARG A 293 -10.30 -1.93 -5.92
C ARG A 293 -9.03 -1.14 -5.60
N TYR A 294 -8.11 -1.71 -4.83
CA TYR A 294 -6.90 -1.04 -4.34
C TYR A 294 -5.65 -1.72 -4.88
N ALA A 295 -4.73 -0.94 -5.45
CA ALA A 295 -3.35 -1.37 -5.69
C ALA A 295 -2.45 -0.63 -4.71
N TYR A 296 -1.46 -1.30 -4.15
CA TYR A 296 -0.57 -0.69 -3.19
C TYR A 296 0.87 -1.10 -3.45
N PHE A 297 1.75 -0.13 -3.20
CA PHE A 297 3.15 -0.19 -3.55
C PHE A 297 3.96 0.29 -2.37
N THR A 298 5.08 -0.38 -2.10
CA THR A 298 5.99 0.03 -1.04
C THR A 298 7.38 0.27 -1.59
N ILE A 299 8.06 1.22 -0.99
CA ILE A 299 9.51 1.40 -1.08
C ILE A 299 10.06 1.42 0.35
N ALA A 300 11.21 0.78 0.55
CA ALA A 300 11.97 0.84 1.79
C ALA A 300 13.44 1.11 1.46
N GLY A 301 14.08 1.97 2.23
CA GLY A 301 15.49 2.29 2.06
C GLY A 301 16.10 2.97 3.28
N PRO A 302 17.44 3.01 3.37
CA PRO A 302 18.15 3.71 4.41
C PRO A 302 17.75 5.18 4.50
N ALA A 303 17.62 5.69 5.73
CA ALA A 303 17.28 7.08 6.00
C ALA A 303 18.35 8.05 5.48
N ASP A 304 19.60 7.62 5.33
CA ASP A 304 20.67 8.43 4.75
C ASP A 304 20.58 8.58 3.21
N GLY A 305 19.58 7.95 2.58
CA GLY A 305 19.36 8.01 1.14
C GLY A 305 20.28 7.11 0.32
N SER A 306 21.09 6.27 0.96
CA SER A 306 21.93 5.28 0.27
C SER A 306 21.11 4.18 -0.40
N ALA A 307 21.73 3.49 -1.37
CA ALA A 307 21.08 2.42 -2.12
C ALA A 307 20.94 1.14 -1.29
N VAL A 308 19.76 0.51 -1.38
CA VAL A 308 19.52 -0.82 -0.85
C VAL A 308 20.31 -1.86 -1.65
N SER A 309 21.10 -2.67 -0.95
CA SER A 309 21.77 -3.84 -1.51
C SER A 309 20.77 -4.97 -1.78
N ASP A 310 21.00 -5.77 -2.82
CA ASP A 310 20.16 -6.96 -3.12
C ASP A 310 20.12 -7.99 -1.99
N LYS A 311 21.12 -7.95 -1.10
CA LYS A 311 21.22 -8.85 0.06
C LYS A 311 20.62 -8.25 1.33
N ASP A 312 20.09 -7.04 1.27
CA ASP A 312 19.49 -6.37 2.42
C ASP A 312 18.12 -6.97 2.75
N LYS A 313 18.17 -8.02 3.58
CA LYS A 313 16.98 -8.72 4.07
C LYS A 313 16.13 -7.83 4.97
N ALA A 314 16.71 -6.84 5.65
CA ALA A 314 15.98 -5.97 6.57
C ALA A 314 15.08 -5.01 5.78
N ALA A 315 15.61 -4.37 4.73
CA ALA A 315 14.82 -3.52 3.84
C ALA A 315 13.70 -4.30 3.14
N LEU A 316 13.99 -5.50 2.64
CA LEU A 316 13.00 -6.38 2.00
C LEU A 316 11.92 -6.85 2.99
N ALA A 317 12.28 -7.19 4.22
CA ALA A 317 11.33 -7.58 5.26
C ALA A 317 10.42 -6.40 5.62
N ALA A 318 10.99 -5.22 5.86
CA ALA A 318 10.21 -4.03 6.22
C ALA A 318 9.22 -3.62 5.12
N ALA A 319 9.63 -3.66 3.85
CA ALA A 319 8.74 -3.41 2.73
C ALA A 319 7.56 -4.41 2.71
N LYS A 320 7.82 -5.70 2.97
CA LYS A 320 6.79 -6.76 3.03
C LYS A 320 5.88 -6.61 4.25
N ASP A 321 6.40 -6.25 5.40
CA ASP A 321 5.62 -6.07 6.63
C ASP A 321 4.60 -4.95 6.44
N ILE A 322 5.06 -3.77 6.00
CA ILE A 322 4.16 -2.64 5.75
C ILE A 322 3.15 -2.98 4.66
N SER A 323 3.57 -3.64 3.57
CA SER A 323 2.64 -4.16 2.55
C SER A 323 1.59 -5.11 3.14
N GLY A 324 1.99 -6.02 4.03
CA GLY A 324 1.09 -6.95 4.71
C GLY A 324 0.09 -6.24 5.61
N SER A 325 0.50 -5.17 6.31
CA SER A 325 -0.43 -4.38 7.12
C SER A 325 -1.54 -3.73 6.29
N ILE A 326 -1.26 -3.32 5.05
CA ILE A 326 -2.28 -2.77 4.14
C ILE A 326 -3.26 -3.84 3.71
N TYR A 327 -2.77 -5.06 3.42
CA TYR A 327 -3.66 -6.18 3.12
C TYR A 327 -4.64 -6.42 4.27
N GLU A 328 -4.15 -6.49 5.52
CA GLU A 328 -5.02 -6.71 6.68
C GLU A 328 -6.02 -5.58 6.91
N ASN A 329 -5.59 -4.32 6.79
CA ASN A 329 -6.49 -3.16 6.94
C ASN A 329 -7.59 -3.14 5.87
N LEU A 330 -7.25 -3.48 4.62
CA LEU A 330 -8.22 -3.55 3.53
C LEU A 330 -9.18 -4.74 3.70
N LEU A 331 -8.68 -5.90 4.14
CA LEU A 331 -9.53 -7.05 4.43
C LEU A 331 -10.50 -6.75 5.58
N GLU A 332 -10.03 -6.07 6.62
CA GLU A 332 -10.87 -5.66 7.75
C GLU A 332 -11.93 -4.65 7.35
N ARG A 333 -11.59 -3.70 6.47
CA ARG A 333 -12.57 -2.82 5.83
C ARG A 333 -13.66 -3.62 5.12
N GLY A 334 -13.29 -4.67 4.39
CA GLY A 334 -14.24 -5.58 3.75
C GLY A 334 -15.14 -6.30 4.74
N ARG A 335 -14.58 -6.81 5.85
CA ARG A 335 -15.36 -7.47 6.92
C ARG A 335 -16.35 -6.51 7.58
N THR A 336 -15.87 -5.32 7.93
CA THR A 336 -16.69 -4.25 8.52
C THR A 336 -17.81 -3.83 7.56
N GLY A 337 -17.53 -3.72 6.27
CA GLY A 337 -18.55 -3.39 5.28
C GLY A 337 -19.55 -4.53 5.07
N LEU A 338 -19.10 -5.79 5.09
CA LEU A 338 -20.00 -6.95 4.98
C LEU A 338 -20.98 -7.00 6.14
N ALA A 339 -20.48 -6.82 7.37
CA ALA A 339 -21.30 -6.80 8.58
C ALA A 339 -22.43 -5.74 8.52
N LYS A 340 -22.21 -4.61 7.84
CA LYS A 340 -23.22 -3.55 7.64
C LYS A 340 -24.27 -3.88 6.59
N VAL A 341 -23.97 -4.79 5.66
CA VAL A 341 -24.90 -5.20 4.61
C VAL A 341 -25.73 -6.40 5.06
N THR A 342 -25.20 -7.22 5.97
CA THR A 342 -25.86 -8.43 6.48
C THR A 342 -26.59 -8.26 7.80
N GLY A 343 -26.30 -7.21 8.57
CA GLY A 343 -26.91 -6.91 9.86
C GLY A 343 -27.93 -5.78 9.76
#